data_AF-A0AAD6AAX5-F1
#
_entry.id   AF-A0AAD6AAX5-F1
#
_cell.length_a   1.000
_cell.length_b   1.000
_cell.length_c   1.000
_cell.angle_alpha   90.00
_cell.angle_beta   90.00
_cell.angle_gamma   90.00
#
_symmetry.space_group_name_H-M   'P 1'
#
loop_
_entity.id
_entity.type
_entity.pdbx_description
1 polymer ?
#
loop_
_entity_poly.entity_id
_entity_poly.type
_entity_poly.pdbx_seq_one_letter_code
_entity_poly.pdbx_strand_id
1 'polypeptide(L)'
;MSVFMDLNLVYSPDSSRLQNLVETAAHLGYSTVAINYVYEPTAKKKQDIPTPRPIKDLIPELPIVQGRSRPIRVLNRLTVMMSDSSHFRAAAAEYRAFDLLAVQPTTEKLFHAACMICDVDIICISVTEKLPFIFKRAPVNGATERGVVFEVSYAAALRDSTRRRYTIANSTALMESCRGRNVILSSAAETPLELRGPYDITNLGLLFETRKTASGIIYTVQHPEAPPTKTPGDTGDPPAAKRAKPGAVIDS
;
A
#
# COMPACT_ATOMS: atom_id res chain seq x y z
N MET A 1 18.28 -5.64 -4.08
CA MET A 1 18.06 -4.27 -3.56
C MET A 1 16.60 -4.11 -3.20
N SER A 2 16.30 -3.65 -1.98
CA SER A 2 14.94 -3.32 -1.53
C SER A 2 14.33 -2.21 -2.39
N VAL A 3 13.05 -2.33 -2.71
CA VAL A 3 12.28 -1.40 -3.54
C VAL A 3 11.42 -0.55 -2.60
N PHE A 4 11.63 0.77 -2.60
CA PHE A 4 10.88 1.72 -1.77
C PHE A 4 9.80 2.39 -2.61
N MET A 5 8.60 2.53 -2.05
CA MET A 5 7.44 3.12 -2.73
C MET A 5 6.73 4.11 -1.81
N ASP A 6 6.27 5.23 -2.36
CA ASP A 6 5.33 6.13 -1.68
C ASP A 6 4.01 6.14 -2.46
N LEU A 7 2.95 5.61 -1.85
CA LEU A 7 1.68 5.40 -2.54
C LEU A 7 0.68 6.55 -2.38
N ASN A 8 1.06 7.67 -1.76
CA ASN A 8 0.14 8.77 -1.50
C ASN A 8 0.78 10.15 -1.69
N LEU A 9 1.06 10.54 -2.95
CA LEU A 9 1.37 11.94 -3.28
C LEU A 9 0.08 12.66 -3.68
N VAL A 10 -0.23 13.80 -3.06
CA VAL A 10 -1.49 14.49 -3.35
C VAL A 10 -1.45 15.12 -4.74
N TYR A 11 -2.43 14.80 -5.58
CA TYR A 11 -2.55 15.41 -6.90
C TYR A 11 -2.68 16.94 -6.81
N SER A 12 -1.95 17.63 -7.69
CA SER A 12 -1.97 19.07 -7.84
C SER A 12 -2.22 19.42 -9.30
N PRO A 13 -3.10 20.40 -9.61
CA PRO A 13 -3.26 20.89 -10.99
C PRO A 13 -2.05 21.69 -11.49
N ASP A 14 -1.21 22.18 -10.57
CA ASP A 14 0.07 22.79 -10.88
C ASP A 14 1.12 21.70 -11.12
N SER A 15 1.51 21.54 -12.39
CA SER A 15 2.50 20.56 -12.87
C SER A 15 3.88 20.79 -12.28
N SER A 16 4.30 22.05 -12.07
CA SER A 16 5.62 22.37 -11.52
C SER A 16 5.76 21.85 -10.09
N ARG A 17 4.73 22.04 -9.27
CA ARG A 17 4.68 21.51 -7.90
C ARG A 17 4.73 19.98 -7.88
N LEU A 18 3.97 19.33 -8.76
CA LEU A 18 3.93 17.88 -8.84
C LEU A 18 5.26 17.30 -9.33
N GLN A 19 5.90 17.94 -10.31
CA GLN A 19 7.24 17.58 -10.78
C GLN A 19 8.27 17.68 -9.65
N ASN A 20 8.29 18.79 -8.91
CA ASN A 20 9.20 18.97 -7.76
C ASN A 20 9.00 17.89 -6.69
N LEU A 21 7.75 17.47 -6.44
CA LEU A 21 7.43 16.36 -5.52
C LEU A 21 8.05 15.04 -6.00
N VAL A 22 7.88 14.71 -7.28
CA VAL A 22 8.39 13.46 -7.86
C VAL A 22 9.91 13.45 -7.96
N GLU A 23 10.53 14.59 -8.30
CA GLU A 23 11.99 14.76 -8.27
C GLU A 23 12.56 14.57 -6.87
N THR A 24 11.92 15.17 -5.86
CA THR A 24 12.33 15.01 -4.46
C THR A 24 12.19 13.56 -4.01
N ALA A 25 11.10 12.88 -4.40
CA ALA A 25 10.92 11.46 -4.11
C ALA A 25 12.01 10.60 -4.77
N ALA A 26 12.36 10.87 -6.03
CA ALA A 26 13.44 10.17 -6.72
C ALA A 26 14.80 10.40 -6.03
N HIS A 27 15.07 11.62 -5.57
CA HIS A 27 16.28 11.97 -4.82
C HIS A 27 16.36 11.24 -3.46
N LEU A 28 15.24 11.09 -2.76
CA LEU A 28 15.16 10.33 -1.51
C LEU A 28 15.30 8.80 -1.71
N GLY A 29 15.30 8.32 -2.96
CA GLY A 29 15.49 6.90 -3.30
C GLY A 29 14.19 6.11 -3.48
N TYR A 30 13.04 6.78 -3.66
CA TYR A 30 11.79 6.11 -4.01
C TYR A 30 11.82 5.63 -5.46
N SER A 31 11.51 4.36 -5.65
CA SER A 31 11.47 3.73 -6.97
C SER A 31 10.12 3.78 -7.66
N THR A 32 9.05 3.87 -6.87
CA THR A 32 7.68 4.02 -7.35
C THR A 32 6.98 5.07 -6.51
N VAL A 33 6.20 5.93 -7.14
CA VAL A 33 5.29 6.86 -6.48
C VAL A 33 3.88 6.71 -7.05
N ALA A 34 2.85 6.93 -6.24
CA ALA A 34 1.48 7.01 -6.72
C ALA A 34 0.89 8.41 -6.50
N ILE A 35 0.36 8.98 -7.57
CA ILE A 35 -0.36 10.26 -7.56
C ILE A 35 -1.80 9.95 -7.15
N ASN A 36 -2.21 10.46 -6.00
CA ASN A 36 -3.51 10.23 -5.39
C ASN A 36 -4.51 11.31 -5.79
N TYR A 37 -5.59 10.88 -6.44
CA TYR A 37 -6.77 11.67 -6.75
C TYR A 37 -7.81 11.42 -5.66
N VAL A 38 -8.21 12.45 -4.93
CA VAL A 38 -9.23 12.33 -3.87
C VAL A 38 -10.60 12.66 -4.47
N TYR A 39 -11.54 11.73 -4.34
CA TYR A 39 -12.92 11.90 -4.75
C TYR A 39 -13.82 11.93 -3.52
N GLU A 40 -14.51 13.06 -3.32
CA GLU A 40 -15.42 13.28 -2.20
C GLU A 40 -16.85 13.51 -2.70
N PRO A 41 -17.69 12.46 -2.74
CA PRO A 41 -19.08 12.61 -3.14
C PRO A 41 -19.81 13.48 -2.13
N THR A 42 -20.33 14.62 -2.59
CA THR A 42 -21.18 15.48 -1.77
C THR A 42 -22.61 15.45 -2.31
N ALA A 43 -23.59 15.34 -1.42
CA ALA A 43 -25.01 15.33 -1.79
C ALA A 43 -25.47 16.59 -2.57
N LYS A 44 -24.69 17.68 -2.51
CA LYS A 44 -25.03 18.99 -3.11
C LYS A 44 -24.53 19.18 -4.54
N LYS A 45 -23.57 18.38 -5.02
CA LYS A 45 -23.03 18.46 -6.39
C LYS A 45 -22.76 17.05 -6.90
N LYS A 46 -23.34 16.69 -8.05
CA LYS A 46 -22.87 15.54 -8.83
C LYS A 46 -21.46 15.86 -9.29
N GLN A 47 -20.48 15.43 -8.51
CA GLN A 47 -19.09 15.49 -8.87
C GLN A 47 -18.76 14.16 -9.53
N ASP A 48 -18.26 14.21 -10.75
CA ASP A 48 -17.84 13.00 -11.45
C ASP A 48 -16.51 12.50 -10.87
N ILE A 49 -16.27 11.18 -10.99
CA ILE A 49 -14.99 10.61 -10.62
C ILE A 49 -13.93 11.26 -11.53
N PRO A 50 -12.82 11.76 -10.98
CA PRO A 50 -11.77 12.36 -11.79
C PRO A 50 -11.19 11.33 -12.75
N THR A 51 -10.89 11.75 -13.98
CA THR A 51 -10.09 10.92 -14.91
C THR A 51 -8.62 11.22 -14.68
N PRO A 52 -7.76 10.20 -14.46
CA PRO A 52 -6.34 10.44 -14.29
C PRO A 52 -5.75 11.03 -15.57
N ARG A 53 -4.86 12.01 -15.42
CA ARG A 53 -4.16 12.60 -16.57
C ARG A 53 -3.01 11.68 -16.99
N PRO A 54 -2.69 11.58 -18.29
CA PRO A 54 -1.50 10.87 -18.73
C PRO A 54 -0.26 11.41 -18.02
N ILE A 55 0.57 10.50 -17.49
CA ILE A 55 1.77 10.89 -16.72
C ILE A 55 2.71 11.77 -17.54
N LYS A 56 2.81 11.54 -18.85
CA LYS A 56 3.63 12.34 -19.77
C LYS A 56 3.21 13.81 -19.83
N ASP A 57 1.92 14.09 -19.63
CA ASP A 57 1.38 15.46 -19.67
C ASP A 57 1.62 16.17 -18.33
N LEU A 58 1.71 15.40 -17.24
CA LEU A 58 1.98 15.92 -15.90
C LEU A 58 3.48 16.14 -15.68
N ILE A 59 4.29 15.18 -16.12
CA ILE A 59 5.73 15.12 -15.89
C ILE A 59 6.37 14.65 -17.22
N PRO A 60 6.87 15.59 -18.05
CA PRO A 60 7.41 15.26 -19.37
C PRO A 60 8.61 14.32 -19.31
N GLU A 61 9.48 14.49 -18.31
CA GLU A 61 10.67 13.68 -18.11
C GLU A 61 10.72 13.15 -16.67
N LEU A 62 10.78 11.82 -16.53
CA LEU A 62 10.80 11.18 -15.22
C LEU A 62 12.23 11.14 -14.66
N PRO A 63 12.45 11.64 -13.44
CA PRO A 63 13.78 11.69 -12.84
C PRO A 63 14.35 10.29 -12.57
N ILE A 64 15.67 10.17 -12.67
CA ILE A 64 16.40 8.96 -12.32
C ILE A 64 16.48 8.86 -10.79
N VAL A 65 16.14 7.69 -10.27
CA VAL A 65 16.11 7.45 -8.82
C VAL A 65 17.53 7.40 -8.26
N GLN A 66 17.80 8.12 -7.18
CA GLN A 66 19.11 8.12 -6.54
C GLN A 66 19.51 6.71 -6.10
N GLY A 67 20.76 6.33 -6.42
CA GLY A 67 21.28 4.99 -6.16
C GLY A 67 20.78 3.91 -7.14
N ARG A 68 20.03 4.29 -8.18
CA ARG A 68 19.59 3.40 -9.26
C ARG A 68 19.82 4.06 -10.62
N SER A 69 19.85 3.24 -11.68
CA SER A 69 20.03 3.69 -13.06
C SER A 69 18.72 3.64 -13.86
N ARG A 70 17.57 3.75 -13.19
CA ARG A 70 16.23 3.67 -13.80
C ARG A 70 15.39 4.87 -13.40
N PRO A 71 14.51 5.36 -14.30
CA PRO A 71 13.56 6.41 -13.96
C PRO A 71 12.55 5.92 -12.91
N ILE A 72 12.03 6.84 -12.13
CA ILE A 72 10.97 6.56 -11.16
C ILE A 72 9.70 6.09 -11.87
N ARG A 73 9.00 5.10 -11.31
CA ARG A 73 7.69 4.69 -11.81
C ARG A 73 6.60 5.53 -11.16
N VAL A 74 5.68 6.07 -11.95
CA VAL A 74 4.53 6.82 -11.45
C VAL A 74 3.27 5.99 -11.71
N LEU A 75 2.42 5.88 -10.69
CA LEU A 75 1.11 5.22 -10.73
C LEU A 75 0.01 6.24 -10.47
N ASN A 76 -1.20 5.97 -10.97
CA ASN A 76 -2.39 6.73 -10.64
C ASN A 76 -3.21 5.98 -9.58
N ARG A 77 -3.50 6.65 -8.48
CA ARG A 77 -4.33 6.14 -7.39
C ARG A 77 -5.61 6.97 -7.25
N LEU A 78 -6.74 6.32 -7.01
CA LEU A 78 -7.98 6.98 -6.61
C LEU A 78 -8.25 6.69 -5.14
N THR A 79 -8.55 7.72 -4.34
CA THR A 79 -9.08 7.57 -2.97
C THR A 79 -10.51 8.09 -2.92
N VAL A 80 -11.47 7.20 -2.61
CA VAL A 80 -12.89 7.56 -2.45
C VAL A 80 -13.19 7.83 -0.99
N MET A 81 -13.62 9.06 -0.67
CA MET A 81 -14.08 9.45 0.66
C MET A 81 -15.50 8.91 0.89
N MET A 82 -15.63 7.97 1.82
CA MET A 82 -16.89 7.32 2.12
C MET A 82 -17.53 7.97 3.35
N SER A 83 -18.55 8.79 3.09
CA SER A 83 -19.47 9.34 4.11
C SER A 83 -20.82 8.61 4.11
N ASP A 84 -21.15 7.92 3.02
CA ASP A 84 -22.29 7.02 2.89
C ASP A 84 -21.86 5.75 2.13
N SER A 85 -22.56 4.63 2.33
CA SER A 85 -22.27 3.37 1.61
C SER A 85 -22.47 3.47 0.10
N SER A 86 -23.36 4.36 -0.35
CA SER A 86 -23.64 4.61 -1.78
C SER A 86 -22.50 5.33 -2.52
N HIS A 87 -21.55 5.91 -1.78
CA HIS A 87 -20.41 6.64 -2.35
C HIS A 87 -19.43 5.72 -3.07
N PHE A 88 -19.33 4.46 -2.65
CA PHE A 88 -18.48 3.46 -3.27
C PHE A 88 -19.29 2.62 -4.27
N ARG A 89 -18.90 2.68 -5.55
CA ARG A 89 -19.59 1.98 -6.64
C ARG A 89 -18.76 0.81 -7.12
N ALA A 90 -18.96 -0.38 -6.54
CA ALA A 90 -18.12 -1.56 -6.79
C ALA A 90 -17.86 -1.89 -8.28
N ALA A 91 -18.80 -1.58 -9.19
CA ALA A 91 -18.69 -1.84 -10.63
C ALA A 91 -18.53 -0.57 -11.49
N ALA A 92 -18.05 0.55 -10.93
CA ALA A 92 -17.79 1.76 -11.70
C ALA A 92 -16.66 1.52 -12.72
N ALA A 93 -16.95 1.73 -14.00
CA ALA A 93 -15.98 1.57 -15.08
C ALA A 93 -14.82 2.58 -14.95
N GLU A 94 -15.09 3.73 -14.35
CA GLU A 94 -14.15 4.81 -14.09
C GLU A 94 -12.99 4.37 -13.18
N TYR A 95 -13.21 3.41 -12.27
CA TYR A 95 -12.16 2.88 -11.40
C TYR A 95 -11.06 2.14 -12.19
N ARG A 96 -11.39 1.58 -13.36
CA ARG A 96 -10.43 0.86 -14.22
C ARG A 96 -9.37 1.75 -14.86
N ALA A 97 -9.55 3.08 -14.80
CA ALA A 97 -8.55 4.04 -15.28
C ALA A 97 -7.38 4.23 -14.30
N PHE A 98 -7.52 3.75 -13.06
CA PHE A 98 -6.52 3.89 -12.01
C PHE A 98 -5.76 2.57 -11.79
N ASP A 99 -4.51 2.67 -11.38
CA ASP A 99 -3.66 1.52 -11.05
C ASP A 99 -3.93 1.01 -9.62
N LEU A 100 -4.37 1.89 -8.72
CA LEU A 100 -4.67 1.58 -7.32
C LEU A 100 -5.99 2.22 -6.90
N LEU A 101 -6.81 1.45 -6.19
CA LEU A 101 -8.06 1.92 -5.61
C LEU A 101 -8.00 1.92 -4.09
N ALA A 102 -8.32 3.06 -3.50
CA ALA A 102 -8.36 3.27 -2.08
C ALA A 102 -9.71 3.84 -1.63
N VAL A 103 -10.09 3.54 -0.39
CA VAL A 103 -11.25 4.13 0.27
C VAL A 103 -10.87 4.72 1.62
N GLN A 104 -11.50 5.83 1.98
CA GLN A 104 -11.35 6.46 3.28
C GLN A 104 -12.72 6.50 3.98
N PRO A 105 -13.03 5.52 4.85
CA PRO A 105 -14.26 5.51 5.62
C PRO A 105 -14.23 6.52 6.77
N THR A 106 -15.34 7.22 6.98
CA THR A 106 -15.48 8.24 8.06
C THR A 106 -16.20 7.72 9.31
N THR A 107 -16.90 6.58 9.22
CA THR A 107 -17.68 6.00 10.34
C THR A 107 -17.36 4.52 10.54
N GLU A 108 -17.67 3.98 11.73
CA GLU A 108 -17.45 2.55 12.04
C GLU A 108 -18.18 1.62 11.07
N LYS A 109 -19.42 1.96 10.71
CA LYS A 109 -20.25 1.17 9.79
C LYS A 109 -19.60 1.09 8.41
N LEU A 110 -19.08 2.22 7.93
CA LEU A 110 -18.40 2.29 6.63
C LEU A 110 -17.04 1.62 6.68
N PHE A 111 -16.31 1.70 7.80
CA PHE A 111 -15.07 0.96 7.98
C PHE A 111 -15.31 -0.56 7.94
N HIS A 112 -16.36 -1.04 8.61
CA HIS A 112 -16.76 -2.44 8.53
C HIS A 112 -17.12 -2.85 7.10
N ALA A 113 -17.89 -2.03 6.39
CA ALA A 113 -18.23 -2.29 4.99
C ALA A 113 -16.97 -2.33 4.10
N ALA A 114 -16.05 -1.36 4.26
CA ALA A 114 -14.78 -1.34 3.54
C ALA A 114 -13.97 -2.63 3.76
N CYS A 115 -13.94 -3.12 5.00
CA CYS A 115 -13.24 -4.36 5.35
C CYS A 115 -13.86 -5.63 4.78
N MET A 116 -15.19 -5.67 4.62
CA MET A 116 -15.92 -6.91 4.28
C MET A 116 -16.35 -7.01 2.82
N ILE A 117 -16.78 -5.90 2.21
CA ILE A 117 -17.48 -5.91 0.91
C ILE A 117 -16.84 -5.06 -0.18
N CYS A 118 -16.06 -4.03 0.17
CA CYS A 118 -15.41 -3.19 -0.84
C CYS A 118 -14.25 -3.93 -1.49
N ASP A 119 -14.23 -3.94 -2.82
CA ASP A 119 -13.14 -4.48 -3.64
C ASP A 119 -12.13 -3.35 -3.91
N VAL A 120 -11.12 -3.24 -3.04
CA VAL A 120 -10.17 -2.13 -2.97
C VAL A 120 -8.80 -2.65 -2.56
N ASP A 121 -7.75 -1.98 -2.98
CA ASP A 121 -6.38 -2.33 -2.59
C ASP A 121 -6.05 -1.77 -1.19
N ILE A 122 -6.49 -0.54 -0.93
CA ILE A 122 -6.07 0.25 0.25
C ILE A 122 -7.28 0.79 1.03
N ILE A 123 -7.28 0.61 2.35
CA ILE A 123 -8.18 1.29 3.28
C ILE A 123 -7.39 2.36 4.04
N CYS A 124 -7.71 3.63 3.78
CA CYS A 124 -7.07 4.77 4.40
C CYS A 124 -7.70 5.04 5.75
N ILE A 125 -6.89 5.15 6.80
CA ILE A 125 -7.36 5.54 8.12
C ILE A 125 -7.26 7.06 8.28
N SER A 126 -8.37 7.70 8.65
CA SER A 126 -8.34 9.13 9.03
C SER A 126 -7.55 9.27 10.34
N VAL A 127 -6.36 9.87 10.26
CA VAL A 127 -5.44 10.06 11.39
C VAL A 127 -5.30 11.51 11.84
N THR A 128 -6.09 12.41 11.25
CA THR A 128 -6.06 13.86 11.51
C THR A 128 -6.91 14.25 12.73
N GLU A 129 -7.83 13.39 13.16
CA GLU A 129 -8.76 13.64 14.26
C GLU A 129 -8.93 12.40 15.14
N LYS A 130 -9.59 12.58 16.29
CA LYS A 130 -9.93 11.45 17.16
C LYS A 130 -10.93 10.56 16.43
N LEU A 131 -10.56 9.31 16.17
CA LEU A 131 -11.48 8.37 15.55
C LEU A 131 -12.71 8.16 16.44
N PRO A 132 -13.93 8.22 15.88
CA PRO A 132 -15.15 8.02 16.65
C PRO A 132 -15.44 6.54 16.91
N PHE A 133 -14.52 5.62 16.57
CA PHE A 133 -14.71 4.19 16.65
C PHE A 133 -13.41 3.44 16.98
N ILE A 134 -13.58 2.17 17.35
CA ILE A 134 -12.49 1.26 17.67
C ILE A 134 -12.36 0.23 16.54
N PHE A 135 -11.14 -0.13 16.19
CA PHE A 135 -10.87 -1.18 15.22
C PHE A 135 -11.23 -2.55 15.79
N LYS A 136 -12.29 -3.16 15.27
CA LYS A 136 -12.66 -4.55 15.62
C LYS A 136 -11.75 -5.51 14.87
N ARG A 137 -11.29 -6.56 15.56
CA ARG A 137 -10.38 -7.57 14.98
C ARG A 137 -11.01 -8.37 13.82
N ALA A 138 -12.29 -8.72 13.92
CA ALA A 138 -12.91 -9.58 12.91
C ALA A 138 -12.96 -8.91 11.52
N PRO A 139 -13.43 -7.65 11.38
CA PRO A 139 -13.35 -6.93 10.10
C PRO A 139 -11.91 -6.74 9.61
N VAL A 140 -10.99 -6.35 10.49
CA VAL A 140 -9.58 -6.13 10.12
C VAL A 140 -8.93 -7.40 9.57
N ASN A 141 -9.16 -8.55 10.20
CA ASN A 141 -8.68 -9.83 9.71
C ASN A 141 -9.33 -10.21 8.36
N GLY A 142 -10.63 -10.00 8.20
CA GLY A 142 -11.33 -10.25 6.93
C GLY A 142 -10.75 -9.43 5.77
N ALA A 143 -10.40 -8.17 6.02
CA ALA A 143 -9.72 -7.34 5.02
C ALA A 143 -8.30 -7.86 4.71
N THR A 144 -7.54 -8.23 5.75
CA THR A 144 -6.18 -8.76 5.64
C THR A 144 -6.13 -10.06 4.83
N GLU A 145 -7.09 -10.95 5.03
CA GLU A 145 -7.21 -12.23 4.31
C GLU A 145 -7.54 -12.05 2.83
N ARG A 146 -8.27 -10.97 2.48
CA ARG A 146 -8.52 -10.57 1.09
C ARG A 146 -7.32 -9.87 0.42
N GLY A 147 -6.24 -9.64 1.16
CA GLY A 147 -5.05 -8.93 0.66
C GLY A 147 -5.15 -7.41 0.71
N VAL A 148 -6.20 -6.86 1.33
CA VAL A 148 -6.37 -5.41 1.51
C VAL A 148 -5.35 -4.89 2.52
N VAL A 149 -4.89 -3.67 2.28
CA VAL A 149 -3.83 -3.03 3.07
C VAL A 149 -4.39 -1.79 3.76
N PHE A 150 -3.99 -1.55 5.01
CA PHE A 150 -4.37 -0.35 5.75
C PHE A 150 -3.30 0.71 5.61
N GLU A 151 -3.70 1.94 5.30
CA GLU A 151 -2.78 3.06 5.15
C GLU A 151 -2.87 4.04 6.33
N VAL A 152 -1.70 4.43 6.81
CA VAL A 152 -1.49 5.54 7.75
C VAL A 152 -0.64 6.60 7.06
N SER A 153 -1.19 7.79 6.89
CA SER A 153 -0.45 8.93 6.33
C SER A 153 0.27 9.73 7.41
N TYR A 154 1.55 10.02 7.21
CA TYR A 154 2.35 10.70 8.24
C TYR A 154 2.44 12.23 8.06
N ALA A 155 2.17 12.80 6.89
CA ALA A 155 2.34 14.25 6.68
C ALA A 155 1.50 15.10 7.65
N ALA A 156 0.29 14.62 8.01
CA ALA A 156 -0.56 15.29 9.00
C ALA A 156 0.14 15.51 10.35
N ALA A 157 1.00 14.57 10.77
CA ALA A 157 1.76 14.63 12.02
C ALA A 157 2.94 15.62 11.97
N LEU A 158 3.38 16.00 10.77
CA LEU A 158 4.41 17.02 10.58
C LEU A 158 3.84 18.44 10.69
N ARG A 159 2.61 18.63 10.20
CA ARG A 159 1.96 19.95 10.10
C ARG A 159 1.48 20.52 11.44
N ASP A 160 0.95 19.67 12.32
CA ASP A 160 0.34 20.12 13.58
C ASP A 160 0.56 19.13 14.73
N SER A 161 0.79 19.66 15.94
CA SER A 161 1.10 18.85 17.14
C SER A 161 -0.12 18.08 17.66
N THR A 162 -1.33 18.61 17.49
CA THR A 162 -2.58 17.94 17.85
C THR A 162 -2.83 16.77 16.91
N ARG A 163 -2.67 16.99 15.60
CA ARG A 163 -2.76 15.92 14.59
C ARG A 163 -1.71 14.84 14.83
N ARG A 164 -0.48 15.19 15.19
CA ARG A 164 0.57 14.23 15.57
C ARG A 164 0.13 13.28 16.69
N ARG A 165 -0.52 13.82 17.74
CA ARG A 165 -1.03 13.01 18.85
C ARG A 165 -2.10 12.02 18.36
N TYR A 166 -3.03 12.46 17.51
CA TYR A 166 -4.05 11.58 16.94
C TYR A 166 -3.44 10.54 15.99
N THR A 167 -2.46 10.93 15.17
CA THR A 167 -1.78 9.99 14.29
C THR A 167 -1.10 8.88 15.08
N ILE A 168 -0.34 9.19 16.13
CA ILE A 168 0.28 8.17 16.98
C ILE A 168 -0.78 7.28 17.64
N ALA A 169 -1.81 7.87 18.24
CA ALA A 169 -2.84 7.11 18.96
C ALA A 169 -3.65 6.18 18.04
N ASN A 170 -4.13 6.70 16.90
CA ASN A 170 -4.94 5.95 15.94
C ASN A 170 -4.09 4.86 15.25
N SER A 171 -2.83 5.16 14.92
CA SER A 171 -1.92 4.17 14.34
C SER A 171 -1.64 3.03 15.31
N THR A 172 -1.38 3.34 16.58
CA THR A 172 -1.16 2.31 17.62
C THR A 172 -2.39 1.41 17.78
N ALA A 173 -3.59 2.00 17.83
CA ALA A 173 -4.85 1.24 17.91
C ALA A 173 -5.09 0.33 16.69
N LEU A 174 -4.71 0.79 15.49
CA LEU A 174 -4.74 -0.03 14.27
C LEU A 174 -3.74 -1.19 14.38
N MET A 175 -2.49 -0.90 14.77
CA MET A 175 -1.43 -1.89 14.89
C MET A 175 -1.77 -3.00 15.88
N GLU A 176 -2.40 -2.67 17.01
CA GLU A 176 -2.92 -3.63 17.99
C GLU A 176 -4.00 -4.55 17.40
N SER A 177 -4.79 -4.03 16.49
CA SER A 177 -5.93 -4.73 15.88
C SER A 177 -5.50 -5.64 14.73
N CYS A 178 -4.57 -5.19 13.87
CA CYS A 178 -4.03 -5.98 12.76
C CYS A 178 -2.83 -6.86 13.16
N ARG A 179 -2.29 -6.67 14.38
CA ARG A 179 -1.03 -7.25 14.86
C ARG A 179 0.18 -6.87 13.99
N GLY A 180 0.17 -5.65 13.46
CA GLY A 180 1.23 -5.13 12.58
C GLY A 180 1.32 -5.82 11.22
N ARG A 181 0.21 -6.38 10.71
CA ARG A 181 0.12 -6.99 9.38
C ARG A 181 -0.63 -6.06 8.41
N ASN A 182 -0.18 -6.06 7.15
CA ASN A 182 -0.80 -5.33 6.05
C ASN A 182 -1.03 -3.83 6.34
N VAL A 183 -0.09 -3.16 7.01
CA VAL A 183 -0.16 -1.72 7.24
C VAL A 183 0.97 -1.02 6.49
N ILE A 184 0.64 0.01 5.73
CA ILE A 184 1.60 0.87 5.04
C ILE A 184 1.66 2.25 5.66
N LEU A 185 2.85 2.84 5.59
CA LEU A 185 3.05 4.27 5.82
C LEU A 185 3.23 4.97 4.48
N SER A 186 2.47 6.04 4.27
CA SER A 186 2.55 6.88 3.08
C SER A 186 2.68 8.34 3.48
N SER A 187 3.14 9.19 2.58
CA SER A 187 3.33 10.60 2.94
C SER A 187 2.02 11.35 3.04
N ALA A 188 1.13 11.27 2.04
CA ALA A 188 0.10 12.29 1.79
C ALA A 188 0.71 13.69 1.64
N ALA A 189 1.91 13.76 1.08
CA ALA A 189 2.64 15.02 0.91
C ALA A 189 1.96 15.93 -0.11
N GLU A 190 1.78 17.19 0.28
CA GLU A 190 1.35 18.28 -0.60
C GLU A 190 2.53 19.13 -1.06
N THR A 191 3.64 19.09 -0.30
CA THR A 191 4.86 19.82 -0.60
C THR A 191 6.10 18.92 -0.47
N PRO A 192 7.17 19.17 -1.24
CA PRO A 192 8.40 18.39 -1.18
C PRO A 192 9.00 18.26 0.23
N LEU A 193 8.84 19.28 1.06
CA LEU A 193 9.39 19.32 2.43
C LEU A 193 8.69 18.37 3.40
N GLU A 194 7.55 17.80 3.02
CA GLU A 194 6.83 16.79 3.80
C GLU A 194 7.30 15.37 3.51
N LEU A 195 8.08 15.16 2.44
CA LEU A 195 8.66 13.86 2.13
C LEU A 195 9.79 13.53 3.11
N ARG A 196 9.93 12.25 3.44
CA ARG A 196 11.00 11.73 4.30
C ARG A 196 11.68 10.58 3.59
N GLY A 197 12.94 10.32 3.91
CA GLY A 197 13.66 9.19 3.35
C GLY A 197 13.01 7.86 3.81
N PRO A 198 13.06 6.78 3.00
CA PRO A 198 12.44 5.51 3.35
C PRO A 198 12.93 4.94 4.70
N TYR A 199 14.20 5.15 5.03
CA TYR A 199 14.78 4.73 6.30
C TYR A 199 14.24 5.54 7.50
N ASP A 200 13.99 6.84 7.32
CA ASP A 200 13.36 7.66 8.36
C ASP A 200 11.91 7.24 8.61
N ILE A 201 11.18 6.89 7.55
CA ILE A 201 9.82 6.34 7.66
C ILE A 201 9.83 4.99 8.40
N THR A 202 10.84 4.16 8.15
CA THR A 202 11.01 2.89 8.89
C THR A 202 11.18 3.17 10.38
N ASN A 203 12.00 4.15 10.75
CA ASN A 203 12.17 4.58 12.14
C ASN A 203 10.89 5.16 12.74
N LEU A 204 10.13 5.95 11.97
CA LEU A 204 8.82 6.44 12.38
C LEU A 204 7.84 5.30 12.64
N GLY A 205 7.89 4.25 11.82
CA GLY A 205 7.08 3.06 12.01
C GLY A 205 7.35 2.34 13.33
N LEU A 206 8.58 2.35 13.83
CA LEU A 206 8.93 1.81 15.16
C LEU A 206 8.24 2.57 16.29
N LEU A 207 7.98 3.87 16.13
CA LEU A 207 7.26 4.70 17.10
C LEU A 207 5.80 4.24 17.28
N PHE A 208 5.18 3.71 16.23
CA PHE A 208 3.82 3.16 16.27
C PHE A 208 3.76 1.71 16.81
N GLU A 209 4.79 1.29 17.55
CA GLU A 209 4.93 -0.04 18.17
C GLU A 209 4.94 -1.24 17.21
N THR A 210 5.50 -1.07 16.01
CA THR A 210 5.74 -2.18 15.06
C THR A 210 6.89 -3.11 15.50
N ARG A 211 6.94 -3.52 16.77
CA ARG A 211 8.03 -4.37 17.31
C ARG A 211 8.08 -5.80 16.75
N LYS A 212 7.16 -6.19 15.86
CA LYS A 212 7.07 -7.58 15.37
C LYS A 212 7.18 -7.78 13.85
N THR A 213 7.25 -6.71 13.06
CA THR A 213 7.34 -6.87 11.58
C THR A 213 7.97 -5.64 10.94
N ALA A 214 9.29 -5.52 11.03
CA ALA A 214 10.09 -4.61 10.21
C ALA A 214 9.94 -4.90 8.68
N SER A 215 9.31 -6.02 8.31
CA SER A 215 8.96 -6.33 6.91
C SER A 215 7.76 -5.56 6.35
N GLY A 216 6.93 -4.91 7.19
CA GLY A 216 5.62 -4.42 6.77
C GLY A 216 5.50 -2.93 6.41
N ILE A 217 6.42 -2.07 6.86
CA ILE A 217 6.23 -0.60 6.77
C ILE A 217 6.55 -0.03 5.39
N ILE A 218 7.15 -0.83 4.52
CA ILE A 218 7.41 -0.49 3.14
C ILE A 218 7.04 -1.74 2.38
N TYR A 219 6.06 -1.68 1.47
CA TYR A 219 5.89 -2.74 0.48
C TYR A 219 7.18 -2.81 -0.35
N THR A 220 8.13 -3.60 0.14
CA THR A 220 8.90 -4.47 -0.70
C THR A 220 7.88 -5.38 -1.36
N VAL A 221 7.53 -5.08 -2.61
CA VAL A 221 6.99 -6.12 -3.48
C VAL A 221 8.11 -7.15 -3.61
N GLN A 222 8.11 -8.17 -2.74
CA GLN A 222 8.73 -9.42 -3.10
C GLN A 222 7.92 -9.91 -4.30
N HIS A 223 8.55 -9.94 -5.47
CA HIS A 223 8.07 -10.82 -6.52
C HIS A 223 7.90 -12.21 -5.89
N PRO A 224 6.79 -12.92 -6.12
CA PRO A 224 6.87 -14.37 -6.01
C PRO A 224 7.95 -14.79 -7.00
N GLU A 225 9.05 -15.36 -6.50
CA GLU A 225 10.00 -16.04 -7.36
C GLU A 225 9.18 -17.05 -8.17
N ALA A 226 9.13 -16.83 -9.48
CA ALA A 226 8.62 -17.85 -10.37
C ALA A 226 9.40 -19.13 -10.08
N PRO A 227 8.73 -20.28 -9.89
CA PRO A 227 9.43 -21.53 -9.66
C PRO A 227 10.45 -21.71 -10.79
N PRO A 228 11.70 -22.15 -10.48
CA PRO A 228 12.73 -22.26 -11.49
C PRO A 228 12.20 -23.11 -12.64
N THR A 229 12.13 -22.50 -13.82
CA THR A 229 11.88 -23.19 -15.07
C THR A 229 12.94 -24.26 -15.20
N LYS A 230 12.54 -25.52 -15.02
CA LYS A 230 13.39 -26.66 -15.35
C LYS A 230 13.76 -26.53 -16.83
N THR A 231 15.03 -26.24 -17.09
CA THR A 231 15.62 -26.36 -18.42
C THR A 231 15.44 -27.82 -18.88
N PRO A 232 14.95 -28.07 -20.10
CA PRO A 232 14.85 -29.42 -20.62
C PRO A 232 16.25 -29.87 -21.03
N GLY A 233 16.89 -30.65 -20.17
CA GLY A 233 18.23 -31.16 -20.43
C GLY A 233 18.89 -31.72 -19.19
N ASP A 234 18.36 -32.82 -18.67
CA ASP A 234 19.21 -33.79 -18.00
C ASP A 234 18.65 -35.20 -18.20
N THR A 235 19.23 -35.91 -19.17
CA THR A 235 19.06 -37.34 -19.38
C THR A 235 19.82 -38.07 -18.28
N GLY A 236 19.10 -38.61 -17.30
CA GLY A 236 19.63 -39.48 -16.26
C GLY A 236 18.70 -40.68 -16.03
N ASP A 237 19.27 -41.87 -16.10
CA ASP A 237 18.67 -43.20 -16.24
C ASP A 237 17.49 -43.59 -15.32
N PRO A 238 16.64 -44.56 -15.74
CA PRO A 238 15.52 -45.04 -14.94
C PRO A 238 15.97 -45.88 -13.73
N PRO A 239 15.25 -45.85 -12.60
CA PRO A 239 15.64 -46.58 -11.41
C PRO A 239 15.43 -48.09 -11.58
N ALA A 240 16.50 -48.85 -11.33
CA ALA A 240 16.54 -50.30 -11.35
C ALA A 240 15.55 -50.94 -10.36
N ALA A 241 14.86 -51.97 -10.85
CA ALA A 241 13.92 -52.80 -10.12
C ALA A 241 14.54 -53.45 -8.87
N LYS A 242 13.90 -53.29 -7.70
CA LYS A 242 14.23 -54.09 -6.51
C LYS A 242 13.63 -55.49 -6.66
N ARG A 243 14.51 -56.45 -6.94
CA ARG A 243 14.26 -57.89 -6.93
C ARG A 243 14.20 -58.41 -5.48
N ALA A 244 13.28 -59.35 -5.23
CA ALA A 244 13.03 -59.98 -3.94
C ALA A 244 14.25 -60.71 -3.36
N LYS A 245 14.40 -60.69 -2.02
CA LYS A 245 15.41 -61.45 -1.27
C LYS A 245 14.97 -62.92 -1.12
N PRO A 246 15.84 -63.92 -1.37
CA PRO A 246 15.64 -65.28 -0.88
C PRO A 246 16.11 -65.40 0.58
N GLY A 247 15.43 -66.24 1.35
CA GLY A 247 15.77 -66.56 2.73
C GLY A 247 17.02 -67.42 2.87
N ALA A 248 17.65 -67.34 4.04
CA ALA A 248 18.67 -68.26 4.50
C ALA A 248 18.32 -68.69 5.93
N VAL A 249 18.06 -69.98 6.06
CA VAL A 249 18.09 -70.82 7.27
C VAL A 249 19.55 -71.05 7.66
N ILE A 250 19.94 -70.95 8.95
CA ILE A 250 20.86 -71.82 9.75
C ILE A 250 20.70 -71.37 11.24
N ASP A 251 20.04 -72.10 12.13
CA ASP A 251 20.48 -73.23 12.99
C ASP A 251 21.40 -72.85 14.17
N SER A 252 20.85 -72.97 15.38
CA SER A 252 21.45 -73.28 16.70
C SER A 252 20.34 -73.36 17.75
#